data_AF-A0A965RWW0-F1
#
_entry.id   AF-A0A965RWW0-F1
#
_cell.length_a   1.000
_cell.length_b   1.000
_cell.length_c   1.000
_cell.angle_alpha   90.00
_cell.angle_beta   90.00
_cell.angle_gamma   90.00
#
_symmetry.space_group_name_H-M   'P 1'
#
loop_
_entity.id
_entity.type
_entity.pdbx_description
1 polymer ?
#
loop_
_entity_poly.entity_id
_entity_poly.type
_entity_poly.pdbx_seq_one_letter_code
_entity_poly.pdbx_strand_id
1 'polypeptide(L)'
;PDEIYIAISLKEEYVNKEKINIEQQEEKLIKALKDIGINTSNLSLSSTNAGNIKVQWKRKDVLTQKDYSLKVSDAVTVGKVFQELDKIDVKFAYISRVDHSKIDSLRRENRIHAIKAAKTKADYLLNAIGEQTGKALVVREEYNDINLGNQHFANGQASFYSNSSYQEINSGKFDGNEIEFQKIKISSSVYVKFLIK
;
A
#
# COMPACT_ATOMS: atom_id res chain seq x y z
N PRO A 1 0.57 8.47 -5.47
CA PRO A 1 -0.25 7.90 -4.36
C PRO A 1 -0.37 8.99 -3.30
N ASP A 2 -1.50 9.06 -2.61
CA ASP A 2 -1.70 9.99 -1.48
C ASP A 2 -2.00 9.24 -0.16
N GLU A 3 -1.89 7.91 -0.20
CA GLU A 3 -1.99 7.05 0.98
C GLU A 3 -0.82 6.06 0.97
N ILE A 4 0.05 6.14 1.97
CA ILE A 4 1.18 5.24 2.15
C ILE A 4 1.06 4.59 3.52
N TYR A 5 1.14 3.27 3.56
CA TYR A 5 0.94 2.50 4.78
C TYR A 5 2.26 1.88 5.22
N ILE A 6 2.75 2.28 6.39
CA ILE A 6 3.96 1.74 7.01
C ILE A 6 3.53 0.70 8.03
N ALA A 7 3.97 -0.54 7.86
CA ALA A 7 3.85 -1.58 8.88
C ALA A 7 4.96 -1.38 9.91
N ILE A 8 4.62 -1.42 11.19
CA ILE A 8 5.54 -1.24 12.32
C ILE A 8 5.28 -2.37 13.32
N SER A 9 6.31 -3.12 13.69
CA SER A 9 6.22 -4.20 14.68
C SER A 9 7.00 -3.83 15.93
N LEU A 10 6.30 -3.73 17.05
CA LEU A 10 6.88 -3.59 18.38
C LEU A 10 6.95 -4.97 19.02
N LYS A 11 8.09 -5.32 19.61
CA LYS A 11 8.31 -6.63 20.22
C LYS A 11 8.99 -6.46 21.56
N GLU A 12 8.50 -7.16 22.57
CA GLU A 12 9.18 -7.21 23.87
C GLU A 12 10.59 -7.76 23.67
N GLU A 13 11.55 -7.13 24.34
CA GLU A 13 12.95 -7.57 24.30
C GLU A 13 13.62 -7.35 25.65
N TYR A 14 14.72 -8.08 25.86
CA TYR A 14 15.59 -7.89 27.01
C TYR A 14 16.84 -7.15 26.59
N VAL A 15 17.04 -5.96 27.17
CA VAL A 15 18.27 -5.18 27.02
C VAL A 15 18.95 -5.15 28.37
N ASN A 16 20.20 -5.62 28.45
CA ASN A 16 20.96 -5.66 29.71
C ASN A 16 20.23 -6.34 30.90
N LYS A 17 19.43 -7.39 30.61
CA LYS A 17 18.58 -8.12 31.58
C LYS A 17 17.34 -7.36 32.06
N GLU A 18 17.09 -6.15 31.57
CA GLU A 18 15.84 -5.43 31.79
C GLU A 18 14.86 -5.71 30.65
N LYS A 19 13.60 -5.97 30.99
CA LYS A 19 12.54 -6.20 30.00
C LYS A 19 12.00 -4.86 29.52
N ILE A 20 12.14 -4.58 28.23
CA ILE A 20 11.44 -3.48 27.57
C ILE A 20 10.07 -4.00 27.15
N ASN A 21 9.01 -3.50 27.80
CA ASN A 21 7.64 -3.91 27.50
C ASN A 21 7.07 -3.15 26.29
N ILE A 22 5.91 -3.60 25.82
CA ILE A 22 5.26 -3.00 24.65
C ILE A 22 4.71 -1.61 24.97
N GLU A 23 4.20 -1.39 26.18
CA GLU A 23 3.60 -0.12 26.59
C GLU A 23 4.62 1.03 26.51
N GLN A 24 5.84 0.81 27.00
CA GLN A 24 6.94 1.77 26.91
C GLN A 24 7.35 2.06 25.47
N GLN A 25 7.36 1.03 24.60
CA GLN A 25 7.66 1.21 23.17
C GLN A 25 6.53 1.99 22.47
N GLU A 26 5.28 1.72 22.82
CA GLU A 26 4.10 2.38 22.26
C GLU A 26 4.07 3.87 22.63
N GLU A 27 4.38 4.21 23.88
CA GLU A 27 4.52 5.61 24.33
C GLU A 27 5.62 6.36 23.56
N LYS A 28 6.79 5.73 23.37
CA LYS A 28 7.89 6.29 22.57
C LYS A 28 7.47 6.50 21.11
N LEU A 29 6.81 5.51 20.51
CA LEU A 29 6.31 5.59 19.13
C LEU A 29 5.31 6.74 18.97
N ILE A 30 4.31 6.82 19.84
CA ILE A 30 3.29 7.87 19.79
C ILE A 30 3.92 9.25 19.94
N LYS A 31 4.88 9.40 20.85
CA LYS A 31 5.60 10.65 21.05
C LYS A 31 6.39 11.04 19.80
N ALA A 32 7.19 10.13 19.26
CA ALA A 32 8.02 10.39 18.09
C ALA A 32 7.18 10.80 16.86
N LEU A 33 6.02 10.14 16.65
CA LEU A 33 5.08 10.51 15.58
C LEU A 33 4.49 11.92 15.79
N LYS A 34 4.12 12.28 17.03
CA LYS A 34 3.60 13.61 17.35
C LYS A 34 4.65 14.70 17.14
N ASP A 35 5.91 14.42 17.47
CA ASP A 35 7.02 15.37 17.34
C ASP A 35 7.27 15.77 15.87
N ILE A 36 6.95 14.88 14.91
CA ILE A 36 6.97 15.17 13.47
C ILE A 36 5.60 15.58 12.89
N GLY A 37 4.62 15.86 13.74
CA GLY A 37 3.31 16.40 13.36
C GLY A 37 2.30 15.36 12.85
N ILE A 38 2.52 14.07 13.08
CA ILE A 38 1.60 13.00 12.65
C ILE A 38 0.54 12.75 13.73
N ASN A 39 -0.73 12.75 13.33
CA ASN A 39 -1.85 12.45 14.22
C ASN A 39 -1.89 10.95 14.56
N THR A 40 -2.09 10.61 15.83
CA THR A 40 -2.22 9.22 16.30
C THR A 40 -3.42 8.50 15.70
N SER A 41 -4.44 9.21 15.19
CA SER A 41 -5.55 8.60 14.44
C SER A 41 -5.09 7.89 13.16
N ASN A 42 -3.90 8.21 12.66
CA ASN A 42 -3.31 7.56 11.49
C ASN A 42 -2.59 6.25 11.84
N LEU A 43 -2.38 5.96 13.13
CA LEU A 43 -1.79 4.74 13.65
C LEU A 43 -2.92 3.78 14.07
N SER A 44 -2.93 2.57 13.51
CA SER A 44 -3.96 1.57 13.76
C SER A 44 -3.34 0.21 14.07
N LEU A 45 -3.99 -0.60 14.91
CA LEU A 45 -3.54 -1.97 15.18
C LEU A 45 -3.75 -2.83 13.94
N SER A 46 -2.74 -3.60 13.53
CA SER A 46 -2.86 -4.53 12.41
C SER A 46 -3.76 -5.72 12.77
N SER A 47 -4.53 -6.20 11.80
CA SER A 47 -5.40 -7.38 11.94
C SER A 47 -4.63 -8.70 12.16
N THR A 48 -3.30 -8.71 11.92
CA THR A 48 -2.41 -9.86 12.13
C THR A 48 -2.23 -10.22 13.61
N ASN A 49 -2.47 -9.28 14.53
CA ASN A 49 -2.36 -9.52 15.98
C ASN A 49 -3.48 -10.43 16.53
N ALA A 50 -4.52 -10.74 15.76
CA ALA A 50 -5.61 -11.61 16.19
C ALA A 50 -5.26 -13.12 16.21
N GLY A 51 -4.14 -13.54 15.59
CA GLY A 51 -3.89 -14.95 15.28
C GLY A 51 -2.73 -15.65 15.98
N ASN A 52 -1.83 -14.95 16.68
CA ASN A 52 -0.58 -15.54 17.18
C ASN A 52 -0.41 -15.44 18.70
N ILE A 53 -1.33 -16.07 19.44
CA ILE A 53 -1.03 -16.52 20.81
C ILE A 53 -1.03 -18.06 20.78
N LYS A 54 0.00 -18.65 20.18
CA LYS A 54 0.31 -20.07 20.46
C LYS A 54 0.90 -20.14 21.86
N VAL A 55 0.04 -20.26 22.86
CA VAL A 55 0.43 -20.60 24.24
C VAL A 55 1.05 -22.00 24.22
N GLN A 56 2.37 -22.09 24.05
CA GLN A 56 3.09 -23.32 24.37
C GLN A 56 3.27 -23.35 25.89
N TRP A 57 2.43 -24.14 26.55
CA TRP A 57 2.30 -24.31 28.01
C TRP A 57 3.57 -24.78 28.76
N LYS A 58 4.76 -24.72 28.17
CA LYS A 58 6.00 -25.24 28.78
C LYS A 58 7.28 -24.42 28.56
N ARG A 59 7.23 -23.12 28.22
CA ARG A 59 8.45 -22.29 28.22
C ARG A 59 8.21 -20.90 28.83
N LYS A 60 9.15 -20.49 29.68
CA LYS A 60 9.35 -19.13 30.20
C LYS A 60 9.23 -18.09 29.06
N ASP A 61 8.53 -17.00 29.37
CA ASP A 61 8.50 -15.73 28.66
C ASP A 61 8.20 -15.80 27.15
N VAL A 62 6.92 -15.94 26.82
CA VAL A 62 6.45 -15.61 25.46
C VAL A 62 6.58 -14.09 25.29
N LEU A 63 7.57 -13.65 24.53
CA LEU A 63 7.72 -12.24 24.16
C LEU A 63 6.51 -11.81 23.33
N THR A 64 5.81 -10.77 23.81
CA THR A 64 4.64 -10.22 23.13
C THR A 64 5.09 -9.37 21.94
N GLN A 65 4.31 -9.40 20.86
CA GLN A 65 4.48 -8.54 19.69
C GLN A 65 3.16 -7.83 19.40
N LYS A 66 3.23 -6.56 19.02
CA LYS A 66 2.11 -5.80 18.46
C LYS A 66 2.51 -5.18 17.13
N ASP A 67 1.77 -5.52 16.09
CA ASP A 67 1.89 -4.92 14.77
C ASP A 67 0.91 -3.74 14.61
N TYR A 68 1.40 -2.65 14.02
CA TYR A 68 0.66 -1.44 13.69
C TYR A 68 0.76 -1.13 12.20
N SER A 69 -0.24 -0.38 11.71
CA SER A 69 -0.28 0.22 10.38
C SER A 69 -0.42 1.73 10.53
N LEU A 70 0.56 2.47 10.03
CA LEU A 70 0.60 3.92 10.03
C LEU A 70 0.33 4.47 8.62
N LYS A 71 -0.66 5.34 8.48
CA LYS A 71 -0.98 6.02 7.21
C LYS A 71 -0.31 7.41 7.12
N VAL A 72 0.45 7.65 6.05
CA VAL A 72 1.06 8.95 5.71
C VAL A 72 0.79 9.32 4.25
N SER A 73 1.07 10.57 3.85
CA SER A 73 0.63 11.15 2.57
C SER A 73 1.68 11.16 1.46
N ASP A 74 2.97 11.15 1.80
CA ASP A 74 4.05 11.41 0.84
C ASP A 74 5.39 10.81 1.27
N ALA A 75 6.33 10.76 0.33
CA ALA A 75 7.65 10.17 0.54
C ALA A 75 8.50 10.95 1.57
N VAL A 76 8.38 12.28 1.62
CA VAL A 76 9.07 13.13 2.61
C VAL A 76 8.67 12.71 4.03
N THR A 77 7.37 12.56 4.27
CA THR A 77 6.82 12.15 5.57
C THR A 77 7.25 10.72 5.92
N VAL A 78 7.29 9.82 4.94
CA VAL A 78 7.85 8.47 5.12
C VAL A 78 9.29 8.54 5.62
N GLY A 79 10.15 9.33 4.96
CA GLY A 79 11.56 9.51 5.39
C GLY A 79 11.68 9.98 6.84
N LYS A 80 10.90 10.99 7.22
CA LYS A 80 10.85 11.50 8.61
C LYS A 80 10.42 10.42 9.60
N VAL A 81 9.41 9.61 9.25
CA VAL A 81 8.97 8.49 10.09
C VAL A 81 10.11 7.50 10.30
N PHE A 82 10.78 7.05 9.24
CA PHE A 82 11.88 6.08 9.38
C PHE A 82 13.05 6.64 10.21
N GLN A 83 13.37 7.93 10.09
CA GLN A 83 14.35 8.58 10.95
C GLN A 83 13.95 8.58 12.43
N GLU A 84 12.68 8.86 12.75
CA GLU A 84 12.18 8.81 14.13
C GLU A 84 12.14 7.38 14.67
N LEU A 85 11.76 6.40 13.85
CA LEU A 85 11.74 4.98 14.23
C LEU A 85 13.15 4.46 14.57
N ASP A 86 14.17 4.87 13.80
CA ASP A 86 15.57 4.54 14.07
C ASP A 86 16.04 5.10 15.43
N LYS A 87 15.71 6.38 15.73
CA LYS A 87 16.05 7.03 17.02
C LYS A 87 15.46 6.31 18.24
N ILE A 88 14.31 5.65 18.09
CA ILE A 88 13.64 4.91 19.17
C ILE A 88 13.88 3.39 19.13
N ASP A 89 14.84 2.92 18.32
CA ASP A 89 15.23 1.51 18.16
C ASP A 89 14.09 0.57 17.70
N VAL A 90 13.20 1.05 16.83
CA VAL A 90 12.19 0.20 16.18
C VAL A 90 12.83 -0.57 15.02
N LYS A 91 13.03 -1.87 15.25
CA LYS A 91 13.79 -2.75 14.34
C LYS A 91 13.03 -3.25 13.12
N PHE A 92 11.70 -3.25 13.19
CA PHE A 92 10.85 -3.81 12.14
C PHE A 92 9.81 -2.78 11.69
N ALA A 93 10.17 -2.04 10.64
CA ALA A 93 9.26 -1.18 9.92
C ALA A 93 9.49 -1.27 8.42
N TYR A 94 8.43 -1.28 7.63
CA TYR A 94 8.52 -1.29 6.17
C TYR A 94 7.26 -0.69 5.53
N ILE A 95 7.39 -0.21 4.30
CA ILE A 95 6.23 0.24 3.52
C ILE A 95 5.45 -0.99 3.06
N SER A 96 4.24 -1.15 3.61
CA SER A 96 3.39 -2.32 3.37
C SER A 96 2.56 -2.20 2.09
N ARG A 97 2.05 -1.00 1.78
CA ARG A 97 1.31 -0.71 0.55
C ARG A 97 1.26 0.79 0.28
N VAL A 98 1.01 1.14 -0.98
CA VAL A 98 0.66 2.49 -1.41
C VAL A 98 -0.70 2.45 -2.10
N ASP A 99 -1.51 3.46 -1.88
CA ASP A 99 -2.86 3.56 -2.43
C ASP A 99 -3.19 5.01 -2.81
N HIS A 100 -4.42 5.21 -3.28
CA HIS A 100 -4.98 6.52 -3.53
C HIS A 100 -6.37 6.66 -2.90
N SER A 101 -6.59 7.74 -2.15
CA SER A 101 -7.87 8.11 -1.54
C SER A 101 -9.07 8.12 -2.51
N LYS A 102 -8.81 8.29 -3.82
CA LYS A 102 -9.83 8.30 -4.89
C LYS A 102 -9.77 7.08 -5.81
N ILE A 103 -9.09 5.99 -5.40
CA ILE A 103 -8.82 4.84 -6.27
C ILE A 103 -10.10 4.26 -6.90
N ASP A 104 -11.20 4.21 -6.14
CA ASP A 104 -12.47 3.67 -6.64
C ASP A 104 -13.15 4.59 -7.67
N SER A 105 -13.06 5.91 -7.49
CA SER A 105 -13.54 6.87 -8.48
C SER A 105 -12.72 6.78 -9.77
N LEU A 106 -11.40 6.77 -9.63
CA LEU A 106 -10.48 6.68 -10.78
C LEU A 106 -10.68 5.37 -11.55
N ARG A 107 -10.87 4.24 -10.86
CA ARG A 107 -11.21 2.97 -11.50
C ARG A 107 -12.54 3.03 -12.24
N ARG A 108 -13.57 3.65 -11.64
CA ARG A 108 -14.88 3.84 -12.29
C ARG A 108 -14.75 4.68 -13.55
N GLU A 109 -14.06 5.81 -13.48
CA GLU A 109 -13.81 6.68 -14.63
C GLU A 109 -13.05 5.93 -15.74
N ASN A 110 -12.03 5.15 -15.38
CA ASN A 110 -11.27 4.37 -16.34
C ASN A 110 -12.12 3.28 -17.04
N ARG A 111 -13.05 2.64 -16.32
CA ARG A 111 -14.04 1.72 -16.92
C ARG A 111 -14.97 2.42 -17.90
N ILE A 112 -15.43 3.63 -17.58
CA ILE A 112 -16.24 4.46 -18.48
C ILE A 112 -15.43 4.82 -19.75
N HIS A 113 -14.15 5.15 -19.60
CA HIS A 113 -13.28 5.38 -20.74
C HIS A 113 -13.08 4.12 -21.59
N ALA A 114 -12.95 2.94 -20.97
CA ALA A 114 -12.80 1.68 -21.69
C ALA A 114 -14.00 1.38 -22.59
N ILE A 115 -15.24 1.55 -22.10
CA ILE A 115 -16.45 1.30 -22.93
C ILE A 115 -16.63 2.34 -24.03
N LYS A 116 -16.29 3.61 -23.77
CA LYS A 116 -16.27 4.66 -24.80
C LYS A 116 -15.25 4.32 -25.89
N ALA A 117 -14.05 3.89 -25.52
CA ALA A 117 -13.01 3.47 -26.46
C ALA A 117 -13.44 2.24 -27.28
N ALA A 118 -14.10 1.26 -26.66
CA ALA A 118 -14.64 0.10 -27.36
C ALA A 118 -15.70 0.50 -28.40
N LYS A 119 -16.59 1.44 -28.06
CA LYS A 119 -17.57 1.99 -29.00
C LYS A 119 -16.89 2.74 -30.17
N THR A 120 -15.99 3.66 -29.88
CA THR A 120 -15.25 4.40 -30.91
C THR A 120 -14.52 3.44 -31.86
N LYS A 121 -13.97 2.35 -31.31
CA LYS A 121 -13.34 1.29 -32.11
C LYS A 121 -14.31 0.56 -33.03
N ALA A 122 -15.47 0.16 -32.53
CA ALA A 122 -16.50 -0.44 -33.36
C ALA A 122 -16.96 0.51 -34.48
N ASP A 123 -17.15 1.80 -34.15
CA ASP A 123 -17.58 2.83 -35.10
C ASP A 123 -16.63 2.95 -36.30
N TYR A 124 -15.32 3.11 -36.07
CA TYR A 124 -14.40 3.25 -37.20
C TYR A 124 -14.17 1.94 -37.97
N LEU A 125 -14.23 0.78 -37.31
CA LEU A 125 -14.03 -0.51 -37.97
C LEU A 125 -15.20 -0.88 -38.89
N LEU A 126 -16.45 -0.66 -38.44
CA LEU A 126 -17.63 -0.93 -39.26
C LEU A 126 -17.77 0.08 -40.38
N ASN A 127 -17.51 1.37 -40.13
CA ASN A 127 -17.55 2.39 -41.18
C ASN A 127 -16.58 2.08 -42.34
N ALA A 128 -15.43 1.46 -42.06
CA ALA A 128 -14.44 1.10 -43.08
C ALA A 128 -14.93 0.03 -44.07
N ILE A 129 -16.00 -0.69 -43.75
CA ILE A 129 -16.62 -1.72 -44.61
C ILE A 129 -18.04 -1.33 -45.07
N GLY A 130 -18.43 -0.06 -44.89
CA GLY A 130 -19.75 0.43 -45.28
C GLY A 130 -20.88 0.09 -44.30
N GLU A 131 -20.53 -0.41 -43.11
CA GLU A 131 -21.47 -0.82 -42.06
C GLU A 131 -21.57 0.24 -40.95
N GLN A 132 -22.60 0.17 -40.11
CA GLN A 132 -22.75 1.07 -38.96
C GLN A 132 -22.91 0.32 -37.63
N THR A 133 -22.30 0.84 -36.56
CA THR A 133 -22.46 0.28 -35.21
C THR A 133 -23.90 0.45 -34.70
N GLY A 134 -24.49 -0.66 -34.27
CA GLY A 134 -25.81 -0.75 -33.65
C GLY A 134 -25.78 -0.70 -32.12
N LYS A 135 -26.86 -1.17 -31.49
CA LYS A 135 -27.00 -1.22 -30.03
C LYS A 135 -26.02 -2.24 -29.42
N ALA A 136 -25.57 -1.99 -28.19
CA ALA A 136 -24.80 -2.96 -27.42
C ALA A 136 -25.70 -4.13 -27.00
N LEU A 137 -25.23 -5.36 -27.24
CA LEU A 137 -25.89 -6.61 -26.84
C LEU A 137 -25.28 -7.21 -25.58
N VAL A 138 -23.96 -7.10 -25.47
CA VAL A 138 -23.19 -7.62 -24.33
C VAL A 138 -22.27 -6.52 -23.86
N VAL A 139 -22.25 -6.27 -22.56
CA VAL A 139 -21.25 -5.46 -21.88
C VAL A 139 -20.76 -6.28 -20.71
N ARG A 140 -19.47 -6.60 -20.69
CA ARG A 140 -18.86 -7.36 -19.61
C ARG A 140 -17.50 -6.78 -19.30
N GLU A 141 -17.27 -6.47 -18.03
CA GLU A 141 -15.92 -6.20 -17.55
C GLU A 141 -15.09 -7.47 -17.68
N GLU A 142 -13.97 -7.39 -18.40
CA GLU A 142 -12.99 -8.45 -18.32
C GLU A 142 -12.21 -8.25 -17.02
N TYR A 143 -12.19 -9.29 -16.19
CA TYR A 143 -11.46 -9.28 -14.92
C TYR A 143 -9.97 -9.16 -15.19
N ASN A 144 -9.50 -7.92 -15.31
CA ASN A 144 -8.11 -7.55 -15.13
C ASN A 144 -7.96 -6.99 -13.72
N ASP A 145 -8.25 -7.83 -12.72
CA ASP A 145 -7.96 -7.52 -11.31
C ASP A 145 -6.47 -7.69 -11.02
N ILE A 146 -5.63 -7.42 -12.02
CA ILE A 146 -4.21 -7.24 -11.77
C ILE A 146 -4.08 -5.80 -11.27
N ASN A 147 -4.37 -5.65 -9.97
CA ASN A 147 -3.70 -4.66 -9.15
C ASN A 147 -2.19 -4.91 -9.25
N LEU A 148 -1.55 -4.61 -10.39
CA LEU A 148 -0.10 -4.64 -10.55
C LEU A 148 0.56 -3.66 -9.56
N GLY A 149 -0.18 -2.64 -9.12
CA GLY A 149 0.21 -1.76 -8.03
C GLY A 149 0.29 -2.42 -6.65
N ASN A 150 -0.39 -3.57 -6.40
CA ASN A 150 -0.28 -4.32 -5.12
C ASN A 150 0.43 -5.68 -5.28
N GLN A 151 0.46 -6.27 -6.48
CA GLN A 151 1.15 -7.55 -6.73
C GLN A 151 2.69 -7.45 -6.56
N HIS A 152 3.26 -6.26 -6.75
CA HIS A 152 4.68 -6.02 -6.45
C HIS A 152 4.98 -5.90 -4.95
N PHE A 153 3.97 -5.75 -4.10
CA PHE A 153 4.15 -5.57 -2.65
C PHE A 153 3.90 -6.88 -1.88
N ALA A 154 2.98 -7.72 -2.34
CA ALA A 154 2.67 -9.01 -1.69
C ALA A 154 3.69 -10.12 -2.00
N ASN A 155 4.27 -10.16 -3.20
CA ASN A 155 5.33 -11.11 -3.59
C ASN A 155 6.74 -10.50 -3.56
N GLY A 156 6.87 -9.24 -3.12
CA GLY A 156 8.06 -8.40 -3.31
C GLY A 156 8.89 -8.12 -2.06
N GLN A 157 8.78 -8.89 -0.97
CA GLN A 157 9.71 -8.71 0.16
C GLN A 157 11.17 -8.71 -0.33
N ALA A 158 11.55 -9.64 -1.22
CA ALA A 158 12.90 -9.70 -1.79
C ALA A 158 13.24 -8.54 -2.75
N SER A 159 12.27 -8.03 -3.52
CA SER A 159 12.49 -6.92 -4.46
C SER A 159 12.54 -5.55 -3.78
N PHE A 160 11.92 -5.41 -2.59
CA PHE A 160 12.02 -4.20 -1.78
C PHE A 160 13.40 -4.08 -1.13
N TYR A 161 13.93 -5.14 -0.51
CA TYR A 161 15.28 -5.12 0.08
C TYR A 161 16.41 -4.88 -0.93
N SER A 162 16.19 -5.17 -2.21
CA SER A 162 17.19 -5.00 -3.28
C SER A 162 17.06 -3.68 -4.05
N ASN A 163 16.02 -2.87 -3.81
CA ASN A 163 15.87 -1.56 -4.42
C ASN A 163 16.74 -0.53 -3.67
N SER A 164 17.67 0.11 -4.37
CA SER A 164 18.58 1.12 -3.80
C SER A 164 17.83 2.24 -3.08
N SER A 165 16.70 2.68 -3.63
CA SER A 165 15.86 3.73 -3.03
C SER A 165 15.24 3.29 -1.70
N TYR A 166 14.89 2.00 -1.55
CA TYR A 166 14.37 1.48 -0.29
C TYR A 166 15.47 1.35 0.76
N GLN A 167 16.67 0.92 0.37
CA GLN A 167 17.81 0.88 1.30
C GLN A 167 18.18 2.27 1.80
N GLU A 168 18.10 3.29 0.95
CA GLU A 168 18.37 4.67 1.33
C GLU A 168 17.32 5.20 2.33
N ILE A 169 16.04 4.95 2.09
CA ILE A 169 14.94 5.26 3.02
C ILE A 169 15.12 4.56 4.36
N ASN A 170 15.42 3.25 4.35
CA ASN A 170 15.58 2.46 5.56
C ASN A 170 16.85 2.84 6.35
N SER A 171 17.88 3.38 5.68
CA SER A 171 19.12 3.85 6.31
C SER A 171 19.03 5.26 6.90
N GLY A 172 17.87 5.93 6.83
CA GLY A 172 17.66 7.28 7.33
C GLY A 172 18.38 8.39 6.51
N LYS A 173 19.04 8.04 5.41
CA LYS A 173 19.80 8.95 4.53
C LYS A 173 18.94 9.66 3.48
N PHE A 174 17.63 9.55 3.57
CA PHE A 174 16.68 10.07 2.60
C PHE A 174 16.37 11.56 2.84
N ASP A 175 16.80 12.44 1.93
CA ASP A 175 16.51 13.89 1.97
C ASP A 175 15.10 14.24 1.45
N GLY A 176 14.40 13.31 0.79
CA GLY A 176 12.98 13.42 0.43
C GLY A 176 12.56 14.54 -0.52
N ASN A 177 13.40 15.54 -0.77
CA ASN A 177 13.07 16.72 -1.57
C ASN A 177 13.02 16.44 -3.08
N GLU A 178 13.58 15.32 -3.55
CA GLU A 178 13.63 14.96 -4.98
C GLU A 178 13.01 13.60 -5.33
N ILE A 179 12.52 12.84 -4.35
CA ILE A 179 12.09 11.46 -4.56
C ILE A 179 10.59 11.32 -4.31
N GLU A 180 9.85 10.92 -5.35
CA GLU A 180 8.42 10.61 -5.29
C GLU A 180 8.16 9.11 -5.47
N PHE A 181 7.03 8.64 -4.94
CA PHE A 181 6.53 7.31 -5.26
C PHE A 181 6.10 7.21 -6.73
N GLN A 182 6.34 6.06 -7.34
CA GLN A 182 5.80 5.76 -8.66
C GLN A 182 4.27 5.92 -8.70
N LYS A 183 3.76 6.41 -9.83
CA LYS A 183 2.32 6.59 -10.05
C LYS A 183 1.61 5.23 -10.08
N ILE A 184 0.43 5.16 -9.46
CA ILE A 184 -0.43 3.99 -9.53
C ILE A 184 -1.02 3.91 -10.94
N LYS A 185 -0.68 2.86 -11.67
CA LYS A 185 -1.27 2.59 -12.99
C LYS A 185 -2.62 1.91 -12.83
N ILE A 186 -3.65 2.50 -13.43
CA ILE A 186 -5.00 1.94 -13.48
C ILE A 186 -5.28 1.52 -14.93
N SER A 187 -5.68 0.27 -15.12
CA SER A 187 -6.08 -0.29 -16.41
C SER A 187 -7.43 -0.97 -16.28
N SER A 188 -8.24 -0.90 -17.34
CA SER A 188 -9.55 -1.51 -17.41
C SER A 188 -9.74 -2.11 -18.80
N SER A 189 -10.28 -3.33 -18.86
CA SER A 189 -10.69 -3.96 -20.11
C SER A 189 -12.19 -4.21 -20.05
N VAL A 190 -12.85 -4.00 -21.19
CA VAL A 190 -14.26 -4.27 -21.34
C VAL A 190 -14.48 -5.00 -22.65
N TYR A 191 -15.26 -6.06 -22.57
CA TYR A 191 -15.75 -6.78 -23.72
C TYR A 191 -17.14 -6.27 -24.08
N VAL A 192 -17.31 -5.82 -25.32
CA VAL A 192 -18.59 -5.32 -25.82
C VAL A 192 -18.92 -5.98 -27.16
N LYS A 193 -20.14 -6.50 -27.30
CA LYS A 193 -20.72 -6.90 -28.60
C LYS A 193 -21.73 -5.86 -29.03
N PHE A 194 -21.60 -5.35 -30.24
CA PHE A 194 -22.56 -4.47 -30.87
C PHE A 194 -23.29 -5.21 -31.99
N LEU A 195 -24.56 -4.87 -32.22
CA LEU A 195 -25.22 -5.17 -33.49
C LEU A 195 -24.53 -4.42 -34.63
N ILE A 196 -24.61 -4.96 -35.84
CA ILE A 196 -24.39 -4.20 -37.08
C ILE A 196 -25.77 -3.73 -37.55
N LYS A 197 -25.87 -2.47 -38.00
CA LYS A 197 -27.13 -1.91 -38.52
C LYS A 197 -27.32 -2.23 -40.00
#